data_AF-A0A212KTB7-F1
#
_entry.id   AF-A0A212KTB7-F1
#
_cell.length_a   1.000
_cell.length_b   1.000
_cell.length_c   1.000
_cell.angle_alpha   90.00
_cell.angle_beta   90.00
_cell.angle_gamma   90.00
#
_symmetry.space_group_name_H-M   'P 1'
#
loop_
_entity.id
_entity.type
_entity.pdbx_description
1 polymer ?
#
loop_
_entity_poly.entity_id
_entity_poly.type
_entity_poly.pdbx_seq_one_letter_code
_entity_poly.pdbx_strand_id
1 'polypeptide(L)'
;MFGKRKEFPPGTFIPTRTRVVVIIHLSLAFSLLVWFCFQPFMGELFAYRTEMTLYQTVMGSEQLLERVTDPTQIEEATRRLSDNRERFAALAEEERLRLQEGHDTLRSQVARTFWQKTTRALSIILFEIPLYLQGWILLSSAICILLLLRIEGAQMAAWLLPLLVSVYVIHNVRYGQPPIRPPDATLFPTEQMLLENFLDEELADGVWEQHDQLMRGWMRFLVIEWAKQKPATDETTFTKQVETGEYHFNIARIAAWKNTEPPTIERLMQGKRSLLSLSLFFTWNLFMAWYVNRRGALA
;
A
#
# COMPACT_ATOMS: atom_id res chain seq x y z
N MET A 1 -36.37 -35.72 -9.83
CA MET A 1 -35.51 -36.47 -10.78
C MET A 1 -34.06 -36.14 -10.47
N PHE A 2 -33.35 -36.98 -9.71
CA PHE A 2 -31.90 -36.85 -9.55
C PHE A 2 -31.25 -37.53 -10.76
N GLY A 3 -30.60 -36.74 -11.63
CA GLY A 3 -29.91 -37.25 -12.81
C GLY A 3 -28.86 -38.29 -12.42
N LYS A 4 -28.79 -39.39 -13.19
CA LYS A 4 -27.75 -40.42 -13.06
C LYS A 4 -26.38 -39.74 -13.03
N ARG A 5 -25.60 -39.97 -11.97
CA ARG A 5 -24.21 -39.49 -11.88
C ARG A 5 -23.44 -40.08 -13.06
N LYS A 6 -22.83 -39.22 -13.89
CA LYS A 6 -21.89 -39.68 -14.93
C LYS A 6 -20.70 -40.32 -14.21
N GLU A 7 -20.53 -41.62 -14.38
CA GLU A 7 -19.34 -42.33 -13.94
C GLU A 7 -18.22 -42.00 -14.93
N PHE A 8 -17.19 -41.31 -14.44
CA PHE A 8 -15.98 -41.06 -15.21
C PHE A 8 -15.12 -42.32 -15.21
N PRO A 9 -14.40 -42.63 -16.31
CA PRO A 9 -13.53 -43.78 -16.34
C PRO A 9 -12.48 -43.70 -15.21
N PRO A 10 -12.14 -44.84 -14.58
CA PRO A 10 -11.09 -44.88 -13.56
C PRO A 10 -9.78 -44.33 -14.15
N GLY A 11 -9.08 -43.50 -13.38
CA GLY A 11 -7.86 -42.83 -13.86
C GLY A 11 -8.08 -41.50 -14.60
N THR A 12 -9.32 -41.03 -14.78
CA THR A 12 -9.55 -39.70 -15.40
C THR A 12 -8.99 -38.56 -14.55
N PHE A 13 -9.03 -38.70 -13.23
CA PHE A 13 -8.61 -37.63 -12.31
C PHE A 13 -7.46 -38.04 -11.42
N ILE A 14 -6.66 -37.03 -11.03
CA ILE A 14 -5.63 -37.17 -10.01
C ILE A 14 -6.24 -37.46 -8.63
N PRO A 15 -5.51 -38.18 -7.74
CA PRO A 15 -5.93 -38.44 -6.37
C PRO A 15 -6.37 -37.16 -5.65
N THR A 16 -7.44 -37.26 -4.85
CA THR A 16 -8.10 -36.10 -4.22
C THR A 16 -7.14 -35.23 -3.42
N ARG A 17 -6.20 -35.84 -2.67
CA ARG A 17 -5.22 -35.08 -1.87
C ARG A 17 -4.30 -34.24 -2.74
N THR A 18 -3.77 -34.81 -3.82
CA THR A 18 -2.94 -34.10 -4.81
C THR A 18 -3.73 -33.01 -5.49
N ARG A 19 -4.99 -33.28 -5.82
CA ARG A 19 -5.89 -32.27 -6.40
C ARG A 19 -6.05 -31.05 -5.50
N VAL A 20 -6.29 -31.27 -4.20
CA VAL A 20 -6.44 -30.18 -3.24
C VAL A 20 -5.18 -29.33 -3.16
N VAL A 21 -3.99 -29.95 -3.06
CA VAL A 21 -2.71 -29.22 -3.02
C VAL A 21 -2.49 -28.41 -4.31
N VAL A 22 -2.73 -29.01 -5.48
CA VAL A 22 -2.60 -28.34 -6.78
C VAL A 22 -3.57 -27.15 -6.88
N ILE A 23 -4.82 -27.32 -6.44
CA ILE A 23 -5.82 -26.25 -6.43
C ILE A 23 -5.40 -25.12 -5.50
N ILE A 24 -4.93 -25.42 -4.28
CA ILE A 24 -4.45 -24.40 -3.34
C ILE A 24 -3.28 -23.61 -3.95
N HIS A 25 -2.31 -24.31 -4.56
CA HIS A 25 -1.18 -23.65 -5.21
C HIS A 25 -1.62 -22.74 -6.37
N LEU A 26 -2.56 -23.22 -7.21
CA LEU A 26 -3.15 -22.43 -8.29
C LEU A 26 -3.90 -21.21 -7.75
N SER A 27 -4.67 -21.37 -6.67
CA SER A 27 -5.35 -20.26 -5.99
C SER A 27 -4.36 -19.22 -5.48
N LEU A 28 -3.22 -19.63 -4.90
CA LEU A 28 -2.18 -18.68 -4.46
C LEU A 28 -1.58 -17.89 -5.64
N ALA A 29 -1.25 -18.57 -6.74
CA ALA A 29 -0.73 -17.91 -7.94
C ALA A 29 -1.74 -16.92 -8.53
N PHE A 30 -3.02 -17.32 -8.60
CA PHE A 30 -4.09 -16.48 -9.12
C PHE A 30 -4.43 -15.32 -8.18
N SER A 31 -4.44 -15.53 -6.86
CA SER A 31 -4.62 -14.46 -5.88
C SER A 31 -3.54 -13.39 -6.03
N LEU A 32 -2.29 -13.79 -6.27
CA LEU A 32 -1.20 -12.84 -6.50
C LEU A 32 -1.36 -12.10 -7.84
N LEU A 33 -1.73 -12.80 -8.92
CA LEU A 33 -2.04 -12.17 -10.20
C LEU A 33 -3.17 -11.14 -10.06
N VAL A 34 -4.26 -11.53 -9.41
CA VAL A 34 -5.42 -10.67 -9.13
C VAL A 34 -4.99 -9.47 -8.29
N TRP A 35 -4.17 -9.65 -7.25
CA TRP A 35 -3.63 -8.55 -6.46
C TRP A 35 -2.94 -7.49 -7.33
N PHE A 36 -2.11 -7.91 -8.30
CA PHE A 36 -1.49 -6.98 -9.25
C PHE A 36 -2.51 -6.33 -10.20
N CYS A 37 -3.48 -7.08 -10.71
CA CYS A 37 -4.55 -6.54 -11.54
C CYS A 37 -5.39 -5.47 -10.81
N PHE A 38 -5.58 -5.63 -9.49
CA PHE A 38 -6.39 -4.71 -8.67
C PHE A 38 -5.65 -3.43 -8.28
N GLN A 39 -4.32 -3.39 -8.37
CA GLN A 39 -3.53 -2.25 -7.92
C GLN A 39 -3.95 -0.92 -8.59
N PRO A 40 -4.20 -0.83 -9.90
CA PRO A 40 -4.62 0.43 -10.54
C PRO A 40 -6.05 0.87 -10.17
N PHE A 41 -6.86 -0.06 -9.70
CA PHE A 41 -8.26 0.20 -9.37
C PHE A 41 -8.42 0.67 -7.93
N MET A 42 -7.75 0.00 -6.99
CA MET A 42 -7.91 0.25 -5.56
C MET A 42 -6.65 0.91 -4.99
N GLY A 43 -5.47 0.34 -5.24
CA GLY A 43 -4.20 0.84 -4.70
C GLY A 43 -3.92 2.28 -5.12
N GLU A 44 -3.85 2.54 -6.43
CA GLU A 44 -3.64 3.90 -6.96
C GLU A 44 -4.78 4.84 -6.56
N LEU A 45 -6.04 4.37 -6.58
CA LEU A 45 -7.19 5.20 -6.21
C LEU A 45 -7.13 5.68 -4.76
N PHE A 46 -6.79 4.80 -3.82
CA PHE A 46 -6.63 5.19 -2.41
C PHE A 46 -5.45 6.12 -2.21
N ALA A 47 -4.32 5.87 -2.89
CA ALA A 47 -3.16 6.76 -2.85
C ALA A 47 -3.53 8.17 -3.33
N TYR A 48 -4.11 8.29 -4.53
CA TYR A 48 -4.52 9.58 -5.09
C TYR A 48 -5.60 10.27 -4.25
N ARG A 49 -6.56 9.53 -3.68
CA ARG A 49 -7.58 10.13 -2.80
C ARG A 49 -7.00 10.63 -1.48
N THR A 50 -6.03 9.91 -0.92
CA THR A 50 -5.33 10.33 0.30
C THR A 50 -4.56 11.62 0.05
N GLU A 51 -3.81 11.67 -1.05
CA GLU A 51 -3.08 12.86 -1.48
C GLU A 51 -4.03 14.02 -1.82
N MET A 52 -5.09 13.77 -2.58
CA MET A 52 -6.08 14.79 -2.95
C MET A 52 -6.77 15.39 -1.71
N THR A 53 -6.99 14.60 -0.65
CA THR A 53 -7.55 15.09 0.62
C THR A 53 -6.60 16.10 1.30
N LEU A 54 -5.29 15.91 1.16
CA LEU A 54 -4.28 16.87 1.66
C LEU A 54 -4.40 18.22 0.93
N TYR A 55 -4.48 18.19 -0.41
CA TYR A 55 -4.73 19.39 -1.22
C TYR A 55 -6.04 20.07 -0.84
N GLN A 56 -7.13 19.31 -0.73
CA GLN A 56 -8.45 19.83 -0.36
C GLN A 56 -8.46 20.48 1.02
N THR A 57 -7.71 19.92 1.98
CA THR A 57 -7.57 20.48 3.33
C THR A 57 -6.85 21.82 3.30
N VAL A 58 -5.73 21.91 2.57
CA VAL A 58 -4.97 23.17 2.40
C VAL A 58 -5.76 24.22 1.61
N MET A 59 -6.56 23.82 0.63
CA MET A 59 -7.39 24.74 -0.16
C MET A 59 -8.69 25.16 0.55
N GLY A 60 -9.05 24.53 1.68
CA GLY A 60 -10.32 24.79 2.37
C GLY A 60 -11.54 24.33 1.57
N SER A 61 -11.48 23.16 0.93
CA SER A 61 -12.55 22.66 0.06
C SER A 61 -13.75 22.13 0.84
N GLU A 62 -14.95 22.61 0.50
CA GLU A 62 -16.23 22.19 1.11
C GLU A 62 -16.58 20.71 0.85
N GLN A 63 -15.97 20.06 -0.15
CA GLN A 63 -16.20 18.63 -0.44
C GLN A 63 -15.83 17.71 0.74
N LEU A 64 -14.99 18.17 1.66
CA LEU A 64 -14.62 17.41 2.86
C LEU A 64 -15.78 17.33 3.87
N LEU A 65 -16.70 18.30 3.86
CA LEU A 65 -17.86 18.34 4.75
C LEU A 65 -18.89 17.25 4.42
N GLU A 66 -18.99 16.83 3.15
CA GLU A 66 -19.90 15.76 2.73
C GLU A 66 -19.65 14.42 3.44
N ARG A 67 -18.45 14.25 4.04
CA ARG A 67 -18.07 13.02 4.76
C ARG A 67 -18.38 13.06 6.26
N VAL A 68 -18.67 14.23 6.81
CA VAL A 68 -18.91 14.43 8.23
C VAL A 68 -20.42 14.31 8.49
N THR A 69 -20.82 13.41 9.40
CA THR A 69 -22.23 13.15 9.72
C THR A 69 -22.68 13.77 11.04
N ASP A 70 -21.75 14.07 11.95
CA ASP A 70 -22.04 14.66 13.26
C ASP A 70 -22.14 16.20 13.15
N PRO A 71 -23.28 16.82 13.53
CA PRO A 71 -23.46 18.27 13.49
C PRO A 71 -22.38 19.08 14.22
N THR A 72 -21.87 18.58 15.35
CA THR A 72 -20.86 19.30 16.15
C THR A 72 -19.52 19.34 15.43
N GLN A 73 -19.13 18.24 14.78
CA GLN A 73 -17.92 18.15 13.98
C GLN A 73 -18.04 18.95 12.67
N ILE A 74 -19.26 19.09 12.12
CA ILE A 74 -19.50 19.90 10.92
C ILE A 74 -19.18 21.37 11.20
N GLU A 75 -19.59 21.92 12.34
CA GLU A 75 -19.33 23.33 12.68
C GLU A 75 -17.81 23.58 12.81
N GLU A 76 -17.10 22.74 13.56
CA GLU A 76 -15.66 22.85 13.73
C GLU A 76 -14.91 22.68 12.40
N ALA A 77 -15.29 21.67 11.59
CA ALA A 77 -14.70 21.43 10.29
C ALA A 77 -14.95 22.61 9.33
N THR A 78 -16.16 23.18 9.35
CA THR A 78 -16.51 24.35 8.53
C THR A 78 -15.65 25.55 8.90
N ARG A 79 -15.47 25.81 10.20
CA ARG A 79 -14.58 26.87 10.68
C ARG A 79 -13.14 26.65 10.20
N ARG A 80 -12.59 25.45 10.40
CA ARG A 80 -11.21 25.12 9.97
C ARG A 80 -11.03 25.27 8.46
N LEU A 81 -12.01 24.84 7.66
CA LEU A 81 -11.96 24.97 6.20
C LEU A 81 -12.06 26.44 5.77
N SER A 82 -12.88 27.25 6.44
CA SER A 82 -12.94 28.70 6.21
C SER A 82 -11.59 29.36 6.48
N ASP A 83 -10.98 29.07 7.62
CA ASP A 83 -9.66 29.61 7.99
C ASP A 83 -8.58 29.16 7.00
N ASN A 84 -8.60 27.90 6.57
CA ASN A 84 -7.67 27.40 5.55
C ASN A 84 -7.88 28.06 4.19
N ARG A 85 -9.12 28.38 3.83
CA ARG A 85 -9.43 29.11 2.59
C ARG A 85 -8.88 30.53 2.63
N GLU A 86 -8.98 31.21 3.78
CA GLU A 86 -8.37 32.54 3.97
C GLU A 86 -6.84 32.47 3.89
N ARG A 87 -6.21 31.50 4.57
CA ARG A 87 -4.77 31.25 4.48
C ARG A 87 -4.33 30.94 3.05
N PHE A 88 -5.09 30.12 2.33
CA PHE A 88 -4.83 29.78 0.93
C PHE A 88 -4.93 31.01 0.03
N ALA A 89 -5.92 31.88 0.24
CA ALA A 89 -6.07 33.12 -0.50
C ALA A 89 -4.87 34.07 -0.28
N ALA A 90 -4.27 34.03 0.91
CA ALA A 90 -3.11 34.84 1.29
C ALA A 90 -1.75 34.30 0.79
N LEU A 91 -1.69 33.07 0.27
CA LEU A 91 -0.47 32.52 -0.35
C LEU A 91 -0.08 33.30 -1.61
N ALA A 92 1.21 33.25 -1.96
CA ALA A 92 1.72 33.80 -3.21
C ALA A 92 1.00 33.18 -4.41
N GLU A 93 0.78 33.97 -5.46
CA GLU A 93 0.03 33.52 -6.64
C GLU A 93 0.62 32.26 -7.28
N GLU A 94 1.95 32.20 -7.40
CA GLU A 94 2.67 31.02 -7.92
C GLU A 94 2.38 29.75 -7.11
N GLU A 95 2.37 29.86 -5.78
CA GLU A 95 2.12 28.73 -4.90
C GLU A 95 0.67 28.25 -4.98
N ARG A 96 -0.28 29.18 -5.07
CA ARG A 96 -1.71 28.86 -5.26
C ARG A 96 -1.94 28.13 -6.58
N LEU A 97 -1.37 28.64 -7.68
CA LEU A 97 -1.46 28.00 -9.00
C LEU A 97 -0.84 26.60 -8.96
N ARG A 98 0.33 26.47 -8.36
CA ARG A 98 1.00 25.16 -8.18
C ARG A 98 0.14 24.16 -7.40
N LEU A 99 -0.54 24.60 -6.34
CA LEU A 99 -1.42 23.76 -5.54
C LEU A 99 -2.68 23.35 -6.33
N GLN A 100 -3.27 24.29 -7.06
CA GLN A 100 -4.43 24.02 -7.93
C GLN A 100 -4.10 23.04 -9.05
N GLU A 101 -2.98 23.24 -9.76
CA GLU A 101 -2.51 22.32 -10.81
C GLU A 101 -2.26 20.91 -10.26
N GLY A 102 -1.67 20.79 -9.07
CA GLY A 102 -1.47 19.51 -8.41
C GLY A 102 -2.78 18.80 -8.08
N HIS A 103 -3.74 19.54 -7.51
CA HIS A 103 -5.08 19.04 -7.23
C HIS A 103 -5.81 18.59 -8.51
N ASP A 104 -5.79 19.39 -9.57
CA ASP A 104 -6.46 19.09 -10.83
C ASP A 104 -5.82 17.90 -11.55
N THR A 105 -4.49 17.77 -11.46
CA THR A 105 -3.77 16.58 -11.92
C THR A 105 -4.28 15.33 -11.19
N LEU A 106 -4.30 15.33 -9.85
CA LEU A 106 -4.80 14.18 -9.07
C LEU A 106 -6.26 13.87 -9.38
N ARG A 107 -7.11 14.89 -9.52
CA ARG A 107 -8.51 14.72 -9.91
C ARG A 107 -8.64 14.01 -11.25
N SER A 108 -7.81 14.38 -12.23
CA SER A 108 -7.76 13.71 -13.54
C SER A 108 -7.30 12.24 -13.42
N GLN A 109 -6.35 11.94 -12.54
CA GLN A 109 -5.90 10.56 -12.28
C GLN A 109 -7.01 9.70 -11.65
N VAL A 110 -7.76 10.26 -10.69
CA VAL A 110 -8.91 9.60 -10.08
C VAL A 110 -10.01 9.34 -11.12
N ALA A 111 -10.23 10.29 -12.03
CA ALA A 111 -11.24 10.22 -13.09
C ALA A 111 -10.87 9.32 -14.27
N ARG A 112 -9.71 8.63 -14.25
CA ARG A 112 -9.32 7.66 -15.29
C ARG A 112 -10.41 6.63 -15.54
N THR A 113 -10.66 6.35 -16.81
CA THR A 113 -11.67 5.38 -17.24
C THR A 113 -11.27 3.96 -16.89
N PHE A 114 -12.25 3.05 -16.85
CA PHE A 114 -12.00 1.63 -16.66
C PHE A 114 -10.94 1.09 -17.63
N TRP A 115 -11.00 1.48 -18.90
CA TRP A 115 -10.05 1.03 -19.92
C TRP A 115 -8.63 1.50 -19.67
N GLN A 116 -8.43 2.75 -19.23
CA GLN A 116 -7.12 3.26 -18.85
C GLN A 116 -6.53 2.51 -17.64
N LYS A 117 -7.38 2.11 -16.69
CA LYS A 117 -6.95 1.29 -15.54
C LYS A 117 -6.60 -0.13 -15.96
N THR A 118 -7.36 -0.72 -16.89
CA THR A 118 -7.08 -2.05 -17.43
C THR A 118 -5.78 -2.08 -18.24
N THR A 119 -5.52 -1.08 -19.09
CA THR A 119 -4.24 -0.99 -19.82
C THR A 119 -3.07 -0.79 -18.87
N ARG A 120 -3.25 0.00 -17.81
CA ARG A 120 -2.26 0.14 -16.73
C ARG A 120 -2.02 -1.20 -16.02
N ALA A 121 -3.06 -1.94 -15.68
CA ALA A 121 -2.94 -3.27 -15.05
C ALA A 121 -2.18 -4.25 -15.94
N LEU A 122 -2.46 -4.26 -17.24
CA LEU A 122 -1.73 -5.09 -18.20
C LEU A 122 -0.27 -4.68 -18.30
N SER A 123 0.01 -3.36 -18.37
CA SER A 123 1.37 -2.83 -18.39
C SER A 123 2.16 -3.26 -17.15
N ILE A 124 1.55 -3.20 -15.97
CA ILE A 124 2.14 -3.65 -14.72
C ILE A 124 2.55 -5.13 -14.81
N ILE A 125 1.61 -5.98 -15.26
CA ILE A 125 1.84 -7.43 -15.34
C ILE A 125 2.97 -7.78 -16.31
N LEU A 126 3.05 -7.06 -17.43
CA LEU A 126 4.01 -7.34 -18.49
C LEU A 126 5.39 -6.71 -18.21
N PHE A 127 5.45 -5.51 -17.63
CA PHE A 127 6.67 -4.71 -17.59
C PHE A 127 7.16 -4.33 -16.19
N GLU A 128 6.28 -4.23 -15.17
CA GLU A 128 6.69 -3.75 -13.83
C GLU A 128 6.88 -4.87 -12.82
N ILE A 129 6.20 -6.00 -12.97
CA ILE A 129 6.45 -7.16 -12.10
C ILE A 129 7.85 -7.71 -12.41
N PRO A 130 8.69 -7.99 -11.40
CA PRO A 130 9.99 -8.62 -11.62
C PRO A 130 9.86 -9.95 -12.39
N LEU A 131 10.74 -10.19 -13.37
CA LEU A 131 10.70 -11.36 -14.25
C LEU A 131 10.60 -12.69 -13.50
N TYR A 132 11.29 -12.83 -12.36
CA TYR A 132 11.23 -14.05 -11.55
C TYR A 132 9.81 -14.33 -11.01
N LEU A 133 9.09 -13.28 -10.62
CA LEU A 133 7.73 -13.41 -10.10
C LEU A 133 6.72 -13.59 -11.23
N GLN A 134 6.90 -12.89 -12.36
CA GLN A 134 6.11 -13.14 -13.57
C GLN A 134 6.24 -14.61 -13.99
N GLY A 135 7.48 -15.10 -14.10
CA GLY A 135 7.78 -16.49 -14.42
C GLY A 135 7.17 -17.45 -13.41
N TRP A 136 7.17 -17.11 -12.12
CA TRP A 136 6.56 -17.93 -11.08
C TRP A 136 5.04 -18.02 -11.27
N ILE A 137 4.35 -16.89 -11.45
CA ILE A 137 2.89 -16.87 -11.67
C ILE A 137 2.53 -17.70 -12.92
N LEU A 138 3.24 -17.48 -14.03
CA LEU A 138 3.00 -18.18 -15.29
C LEU A 138 3.25 -19.69 -15.17
N LEU A 139 4.42 -20.08 -14.63
CA LEU A 139 4.77 -21.49 -14.46
C LEU A 139 3.88 -22.18 -13.43
N SER A 140 3.59 -21.57 -12.30
CA SER A 140 2.67 -22.13 -11.30
C SER A 140 1.29 -22.36 -11.90
N SER A 141 0.76 -21.40 -12.65
CA SER A 141 -0.54 -21.54 -13.31
C SER A 141 -0.53 -22.65 -14.36
N ALA A 142 0.45 -22.65 -15.25
CA ALA A 142 0.57 -23.64 -16.31
C ALA A 142 0.78 -25.05 -15.74
N ILE A 143 1.74 -25.24 -14.83
CA ILE A 143 2.05 -26.54 -14.22
C ILE A 143 0.83 -27.07 -13.46
N CYS A 144 0.12 -26.24 -12.70
CA CYS A 144 -1.10 -26.69 -12.01
C CYS A 144 -2.20 -27.14 -12.98
N ILE A 145 -2.42 -26.40 -14.08
CA ILE A 145 -3.38 -26.81 -15.13
C ILE A 145 -2.95 -28.12 -15.77
N LEU A 146 -1.68 -28.25 -16.17
CA LEU A 146 -1.14 -29.47 -16.79
C LEU A 146 -1.24 -30.69 -15.84
N LEU A 147 -0.97 -30.50 -14.54
CA LEU A 147 -1.12 -31.52 -13.51
C LEU A 147 -2.59 -31.95 -13.35
N LEU A 148 -3.54 -31.00 -13.36
CA LEU A 148 -4.97 -31.30 -13.30
C LEU A 148 -5.46 -32.05 -14.54
N LEU A 149 -4.85 -31.78 -15.70
CA LEU A 149 -5.11 -32.45 -16.97
C LEU A 149 -4.33 -33.77 -17.14
N ARG A 150 -3.52 -34.18 -16.15
CA ARG A 150 -2.67 -35.40 -16.19
C ARG A 150 -1.70 -35.44 -17.37
N ILE A 151 -1.20 -34.30 -17.82
CA ILE A 151 -0.23 -34.26 -18.92
C ILE A 151 1.12 -34.82 -18.46
N GLU A 152 1.68 -35.73 -19.25
CA GLU A 152 2.97 -36.35 -18.99
C GLU A 152 4.08 -35.29 -18.88
N GLY A 153 4.99 -35.46 -17.92
CA GLY A 153 6.07 -34.49 -17.67
C GLY A 153 5.70 -33.30 -16.78
N ALA A 154 4.42 -33.02 -16.52
CA ALA A 154 4.01 -31.93 -15.64
C ALA A 154 4.52 -32.08 -14.19
N GLN A 155 4.64 -33.32 -13.71
CA GLN A 155 5.27 -33.60 -12.41
C GLN A 155 6.72 -33.16 -12.36
N MET A 156 7.50 -33.51 -13.38
CA MET A 156 8.92 -33.13 -13.44
C MET A 156 9.08 -31.62 -13.57
N ALA A 157 8.21 -30.97 -14.36
CA ALA A 157 8.19 -29.51 -14.50
C ALA A 157 7.94 -28.78 -13.17
N ALA A 158 7.25 -29.40 -12.19
CA ALA A 158 7.03 -28.79 -10.87
C ALA A 158 8.34 -28.47 -10.12
N TRP A 159 9.45 -29.14 -10.43
CA TRP A 159 10.77 -28.82 -9.86
C TRP A 159 11.36 -27.49 -10.36
N LEU A 160 10.83 -26.92 -11.44
CA LEU A 160 11.22 -25.58 -11.90
C LEU A 160 10.78 -24.49 -10.91
N LEU A 161 9.70 -24.71 -10.15
CA LEU A 161 9.17 -23.74 -9.20
C LEU A 161 10.14 -23.43 -8.05
N PRO A 162 10.64 -24.41 -7.27
CA PRO A 162 11.61 -24.12 -6.21
C PRO A 162 12.94 -23.58 -6.75
N LEU A 163 13.35 -23.97 -7.97
CA LEU A 163 14.55 -23.41 -8.61
C LEU A 163 14.37 -21.90 -8.88
N LEU A 164 13.26 -21.52 -9.51
CA LEU A 164 12.96 -20.12 -9.80
C LEU A 164 12.84 -19.28 -8.52
N VAL A 165 12.18 -19.83 -7.50
CA VAL A 165 12.04 -19.18 -6.20
C VAL A 165 13.39 -19.04 -5.50
N SER A 166 14.30 -20.00 -5.63
CA SER A 166 15.65 -19.89 -5.07
C SER A 166 16.41 -18.69 -5.66
N VAL A 167 16.31 -18.48 -6.97
CA VAL A 167 16.92 -17.32 -7.63
C VAL A 167 16.32 -16.03 -7.11
N TYR A 168 14.98 -15.97 -6.98
CA TYR A 168 14.31 -14.80 -6.38
C TYR A 168 14.74 -14.55 -4.92
N VAL A 169 14.84 -15.58 -4.09
CA VAL A 169 15.25 -15.47 -2.69
C VAL A 169 16.68 -14.94 -2.59
N ILE A 170 17.62 -15.50 -3.36
CA ILE A 170 19.02 -15.03 -3.39
C ILE A 170 19.07 -13.57 -3.84
N HIS A 171 18.32 -13.23 -4.89
CA HIS A 171 18.26 -11.86 -5.40
C HIS A 171 17.69 -10.88 -4.36
N ASN A 172 16.58 -11.21 -3.71
CA ASN A 172 15.94 -10.34 -2.71
C ASN A 172 16.80 -10.17 -1.45
N VAL A 173 17.50 -11.22 -1.00
CA VAL A 173 18.42 -11.13 0.14
C VAL A 173 19.61 -10.22 -0.16
N ARG A 174 20.18 -10.32 -1.37
CA ARG A 174 21.38 -9.56 -1.76
C ARG A 174 21.10 -8.13 -2.22
N TYR A 175 20.02 -7.93 -2.98
CA TYR A 175 19.72 -6.68 -3.69
C TYR A 175 18.38 -6.06 -3.31
N GLY A 176 17.69 -6.62 -2.30
CA GLY A 176 16.43 -6.05 -1.81
C GLY A 176 16.64 -4.65 -1.24
N GLN A 177 15.82 -3.71 -1.70
CA GLN A 177 15.84 -2.32 -1.26
C GLN A 177 15.14 -2.19 0.10
N PRO A 178 15.52 -1.22 0.96
CA PRO A 178 14.75 -0.95 2.17
C PRO A 178 13.29 -0.64 1.82
N PRO A 179 12.35 -0.88 2.75
CA PRO A 179 10.95 -0.52 2.52
C PRO A 179 10.83 0.95 2.16
N ILE A 180 10.05 1.24 1.12
CA ILE A 180 9.81 2.61 0.66
C ILE A 180 9.11 3.35 1.79
N ARG A 181 9.77 4.40 2.29
CA ARG A 181 9.15 5.34 3.24
C ARG A 181 8.30 6.33 2.44
N PRO A 182 7.18 6.82 3.02
CA PRO A 182 6.41 7.85 2.35
C PRO A 182 7.28 9.11 2.12
N PRO A 183 7.05 9.87 1.03
CA PRO A 183 7.87 11.03 0.67
C PRO A 183 8.04 12.08 1.78
N ASP A 184 7.01 12.24 2.60
CA ASP A 184 6.94 13.18 3.72
C ASP A 184 7.47 12.61 5.03
N ALA A 185 7.99 11.36 5.06
CA ALA A 185 8.48 10.73 6.29
C ALA A 185 9.56 11.54 7.01
N THR A 186 10.39 12.30 6.27
CA THR A 186 11.45 13.12 6.84
C THR A 186 10.93 14.39 7.52
N LEU A 187 9.67 14.77 7.29
CA LEU A 187 9.04 15.93 7.90
C LEU A 187 8.49 15.63 9.30
N PHE A 188 8.25 14.35 9.60
CA PHE A 188 7.75 13.93 10.90
C PHE A 188 8.91 13.83 11.91
N PRO A 189 8.72 14.36 13.14
CA PRO A 189 9.72 14.22 14.18
C PRO A 189 9.81 12.77 14.63
N THR A 190 10.98 12.36 15.11
CA THR A 190 11.10 11.09 15.82
C THR A 190 10.47 11.21 17.21
N GLU A 191 10.06 10.09 17.79
CA GLU A 191 9.55 10.06 19.17
C GLU A 191 10.54 10.66 20.16
N GLN A 192 11.83 10.31 20.03
CA GLN A 192 12.89 10.88 20.84
C GLN A 192 12.99 12.41 20.68
N MET A 193 12.85 12.93 19.46
CA MET A 193 12.85 14.37 19.23
C MET A 193 11.66 15.06 19.90
N LEU A 194 10.47 14.43 19.93
CA LEU A 194 9.31 14.96 20.66
C LEU A 194 9.56 15.02 22.17
N LEU A 195 10.16 13.97 22.73
CA LEU A 195 10.45 13.86 24.16
C LEU A 195 11.54 14.82 24.63
N GLU A 196 12.58 15.04 23.84
CA GLU A 196 13.71 15.87 24.27
C GLU A 196 13.47 17.37 24.06
N ASN A 197 12.75 17.75 23.00
CA ASN A 197 12.67 19.14 22.57
C ASN A 197 11.29 19.78 22.75
N PHE A 198 10.23 18.99 22.92
CA PHE A 198 8.85 19.50 22.92
C PHE A 198 8.04 19.09 24.15
N LEU A 199 8.42 17.99 24.79
CA LEU A 199 7.88 17.53 26.06
C LEU A 199 8.96 17.72 27.14
N ASP A 200 8.54 18.17 28.32
CA ASP A 200 9.43 18.35 29.48
C ASP A 200 9.17 17.24 30.52
N GLU A 201 8.72 16.07 30.06
CA GLU A 201 8.25 14.96 30.90
C GLU A 201 8.69 13.60 30.33
N GLU A 202 8.91 12.63 31.23
CA GLU A 202 9.14 11.24 30.84
C GLU A 202 7.82 10.59 30.38
N LEU A 203 7.94 9.60 29.49
CA LEU A 203 6.78 8.82 29.05
C LEU A 203 6.17 8.06 30.23
N ALA A 204 4.86 8.18 30.39
CA ALA A 204 4.10 7.38 31.33
C ALA A 204 4.15 5.89 30.96
N ASP A 205 3.87 5.00 31.92
CA ASP A 205 3.84 3.55 31.65
C ASP A 205 2.60 3.12 30.84
N GLY A 206 1.52 3.91 30.89
CA GLY A 206 0.26 3.61 30.23
C GLY A 206 0.23 4.01 28.75
N VAL A 207 -0.16 3.09 27.86
CA VAL A 207 -0.24 3.34 26.40
C VAL A 207 -1.12 4.54 26.05
N TRP A 208 -2.23 4.75 26.76
CA TRP A 208 -3.13 5.88 26.53
C TRP A 208 -2.53 7.21 26.99
N GLU A 209 -1.85 7.21 28.14
CA GLU A 209 -1.17 8.39 28.67
C GLU A 209 0.01 8.77 27.77
N GLN A 210 0.77 7.78 27.28
CA GLN A 210 1.82 7.97 26.27
C GLN A 210 1.24 8.58 24.99
N HIS A 211 0.11 8.09 24.51
CA HIS A 211 -0.55 8.66 23.33
C HIS A 211 -0.87 10.14 23.54
N ASP A 212 -1.50 10.49 24.67
CA ASP A 212 -1.85 11.86 24.99
C ASP A 212 -0.60 12.76 25.15
N GLN A 213 0.46 12.25 25.79
CA GLN A 213 1.75 12.93 25.89
C GLN A 213 2.34 13.22 24.51
N LEU A 214 2.43 12.21 23.65
CA LEU A 214 2.97 12.35 22.29
C LEU A 214 2.11 13.27 21.43
N MET A 215 0.79 13.27 21.60
CA MET A 215 -0.10 14.21 20.93
C MET A 215 0.15 15.66 21.36
N ARG A 216 0.37 15.93 22.66
CA ARG A 216 0.78 17.26 23.14
C ARG A 216 2.13 17.67 22.58
N GLY A 217 3.10 16.75 22.56
CA GLY A 217 4.41 16.97 21.98
C GLY A 217 4.32 17.32 20.49
N TRP A 218 3.50 16.58 19.75
CA TRP A 218 3.19 16.84 18.35
C TRP A 218 2.58 18.24 18.12
N MET A 219 1.59 18.62 18.92
CA MET A 219 0.98 19.96 18.83
C MET A 219 2.01 21.07 19.10
N ARG A 220 2.88 20.91 20.10
CA ARG A 220 3.97 21.85 20.37
C ARG A 220 4.98 21.92 19.24
N PHE A 221 5.34 20.78 18.65
CA PHE A 221 6.17 20.70 17.45
C PHE A 221 5.56 21.50 16.29
N LEU A 222 4.26 21.34 16.02
CA LEU A 222 3.58 22.13 14.99
C LEU A 222 3.66 23.63 15.26
N VAL A 223 3.46 24.06 16.50
CA VAL A 223 3.51 25.49 16.85
C VAL A 223 4.93 26.07 16.71
N ILE A 224 5.93 25.37 17.24
CA ILE A 224 7.32 25.87 17.28
C ILE A 224 7.98 25.73 15.90
N GLU A 225 7.90 24.56 15.28
CA GLU A 225 8.63 24.28 14.03
C GLU A 225 7.89 24.73 12.78
N TRP A 226 6.56 24.71 12.77
CA TRP A 226 5.81 25.01 11.55
C TRP A 226 5.12 26.37 11.61
N ALA A 227 4.48 26.73 12.72
CA ALA A 227 3.91 28.07 12.89
C ALA A 227 4.97 29.14 13.24
N LYS A 228 6.17 28.71 13.66
CA LYS A 228 7.28 29.59 14.11
C LYS A 228 6.86 30.55 15.23
N GLN A 229 6.06 30.05 16.16
CA GLN A 229 5.51 30.82 17.28
C GLN A 229 5.89 30.19 18.62
N LYS A 230 5.85 31.01 19.69
CA LYS A 230 5.94 30.49 21.05
C LYS A 230 4.58 29.92 21.45
N PRO A 231 4.50 28.70 22.04
CA PRO A 231 3.26 28.12 22.52
C PRO A 231 2.55 29.05 23.52
N ALA A 232 1.30 29.39 23.23
CA ALA A 232 0.45 30.14 24.13
C ALA A 232 0.01 29.26 25.32
N THR A 233 -0.19 29.88 26.47
CA THR A 233 -0.78 29.23 27.66
C THR A 233 -2.30 29.15 27.60
N ASP A 234 -2.95 29.98 26.78
CA ASP A 234 -4.39 29.95 26.56
C ASP A 234 -4.74 28.89 25.51
N GLU A 235 -5.68 28.01 25.84
CA GLU A 235 -6.06 26.87 25.01
C GLU A 235 -6.63 27.29 23.66
N THR A 236 -7.43 28.37 23.63
CA THR A 236 -8.07 28.83 22.39
C THR A 236 -7.05 29.41 21.42
N THR A 237 -6.08 30.15 21.95
CA THR A 237 -4.97 30.69 21.19
C THR A 237 -4.05 29.56 20.73
N PHE A 238 -3.66 28.65 21.63
CA PHE A 238 -2.82 27.50 21.32
C PHE A 238 -3.41 26.65 20.19
N THR A 239 -4.71 26.37 20.24
CA THR A 239 -5.42 25.64 19.18
C THR A 239 -5.27 26.33 17.82
N LYS A 240 -5.44 27.66 17.75
CA LYS A 240 -5.23 28.41 16.50
C LYS A 240 -3.78 28.37 16.02
N GLN A 241 -2.81 28.37 16.94
CA GLN A 241 -1.39 28.21 16.58
C GLN A 241 -1.14 26.82 16.00
N VAL A 242 -1.72 25.77 16.60
CA VAL A 242 -1.63 24.38 16.11
C VAL A 242 -2.21 24.28 14.70
N GLU A 243 -3.41 24.81 14.46
CA GLU A 243 -4.05 24.82 13.14
C GLU A 243 -3.20 25.56 12.10
N THR A 244 -2.51 26.63 12.51
CA THR A 244 -1.60 27.38 11.63
C THR A 244 -0.33 26.56 11.31
N GLY A 245 0.23 25.88 12.31
CA GLY A 245 1.36 24.96 12.12
C GLY A 245 1.00 23.78 11.23
N GLU A 246 -0.16 23.17 11.46
CA GLU A 246 -0.69 22.07 10.63
C GLU A 246 -0.87 22.49 9.18
N TYR A 247 -1.37 23.71 8.93
CA TYR A 247 -1.51 24.26 7.58
C TYR A 247 -0.16 24.32 6.85
N HIS A 248 0.86 24.90 7.46
CA HIS A 248 2.20 25.00 6.88
C HIS A 248 2.88 23.62 6.73
N PHE A 249 2.68 22.74 7.71
CA PHE A 249 3.15 21.36 7.64
C PHE A 249 2.55 20.64 6.43
N ASN A 250 1.24 20.76 6.22
CA ASN A 250 0.56 20.13 5.09
C ASN A 250 1.01 20.68 3.73
N ILE A 251 1.31 21.98 3.61
CA ILE A 251 1.94 22.54 2.41
C ILE A 251 3.30 21.88 2.14
N ALA A 252 4.14 21.74 3.17
CA ALA A 252 5.45 21.11 3.02
C ALA A 252 5.33 19.62 2.68
N ARG A 253 4.32 18.92 3.21
CA ARG A 253 4.01 17.54 2.82
C ARG A 253 3.64 17.45 1.34
N ILE A 254 2.78 18.34 0.84
CA ILE A 254 2.44 18.41 -0.59
C ILE A 254 3.71 18.64 -1.43
N ALA A 255 4.60 19.53 -0.98
CA ALA A 255 5.86 19.80 -1.68
C ALA A 255 6.78 18.56 -1.72
N ALA A 256 6.88 17.80 -0.61
CA ALA A 256 7.66 16.57 -0.54
C ALA A 256 7.12 15.48 -1.47
N TRP A 257 5.80 15.35 -1.57
CA TRP A 257 5.14 14.40 -2.47
C TRP A 257 5.37 14.75 -3.94
N LYS A 258 5.24 16.02 -4.33
CA LYS A 258 5.49 16.46 -5.71
C LYS A 258 6.92 16.18 -6.20
N ASN A 259 7.89 16.30 -5.30
CA ASN A 259 9.31 16.10 -5.62
C ASN A 259 9.73 14.63 -5.66
N THR A 260 8.83 13.70 -5.31
CA THR A 260 9.14 12.28 -5.24
C THR A 260 8.42 11.55 -6.37
N GLU A 261 9.18 10.83 -7.19
CA GLU A 261 8.57 9.95 -8.19
C GLU A 261 7.64 8.96 -7.49
N PRO A 262 6.40 8.76 -7.98
CA PRO A 262 5.50 7.80 -7.38
C PRO A 262 6.20 6.43 -7.34
N PRO A 263 6.10 5.70 -6.22
CA PRO A 263 6.77 4.41 -6.12
C PRO A 263 6.23 3.49 -7.21
N THR A 264 7.11 3.10 -8.14
CA THR A 264 6.77 2.10 -9.16
C THR A 264 6.45 0.77 -8.47
N ILE A 265 5.62 -0.05 -9.10
CA ILE A 265 5.34 -1.39 -8.54
C ILE A 265 6.63 -2.20 -8.47
N GLU A 266 7.52 -2.00 -9.43
CA GLU A 266 8.86 -2.56 -9.39
C GLU A 266 9.58 -2.22 -8.07
N ARG A 267 9.65 -0.94 -7.67
CA ARG A 267 10.28 -0.54 -6.41
C ARG A 267 9.58 -1.16 -5.20
N LEU A 268 8.26 -1.20 -5.17
CA LEU A 268 7.49 -1.85 -4.10
C LEU A 268 7.81 -3.36 -4.00
N MET A 269 8.06 -4.00 -5.14
CA MET A 269 8.38 -5.42 -5.24
C MET A 269 9.85 -5.75 -4.99
N GLN A 270 10.75 -4.80 -5.26
CA GLN A 270 12.17 -4.85 -4.90
C GLN A 270 12.41 -4.63 -3.40
N GLY A 271 11.38 -4.25 -2.64
CA GLY A 271 11.44 -4.19 -1.18
C GLY A 271 12.00 -5.48 -0.58
N LYS A 272 12.97 -5.35 0.32
CA LYS A 272 13.62 -6.42 1.06
C LYS A 272 12.56 -7.12 1.90
N ARG A 273 12.33 -8.39 1.61
CA ARG A 273 11.36 -9.22 2.32
C ARG A 273 12.02 -9.83 3.56
N SER A 274 11.21 -10.11 4.57
CA SER A 274 11.71 -10.78 5.77
C SER A 274 12.19 -12.19 5.41
N LEU A 275 13.27 -12.66 6.05
CA LEU A 275 13.79 -14.01 5.83
C LEU A 275 12.73 -15.08 6.04
N LEU A 276 11.86 -14.90 7.05
CA LEU A 276 10.74 -15.79 7.32
C LEU A 276 9.80 -15.92 6.11
N SER A 277 9.40 -14.79 5.50
CA SER A 277 8.51 -14.81 4.33
C SER A 277 9.16 -15.50 3.12
N LEU A 278 10.45 -15.26 2.90
CA LEU A 278 11.23 -15.89 1.84
C LEU A 278 11.38 -17.40 2.07
N SER A 279 11.66 -17.82 3.30
CA SER A 279 11.76 -19.23 3.68
C SER A 279 10.42 -19.95 3.52
N LEU A 280 9.30 -19.34 3.92
CA LEU A 280 7.97 -19.90 3.71
C LEU A 280 7.65 -20.05 2.22
N PHE A 281 7.96 -19.02 1.43
CA PHE A 281 7.72 -19.05 -0.02
C PHE A 281 8.54 -20.14 -0.71
N PHE A 282 9.82 -20.28 -0.37
CA PHE A 282 10.67 -21.36 -0.88
C PHE A 282 10.17 -22.74 -0.45
N THR A 283 9.91 -22.91 0.85
CA THR A 283 9.49 -24.20 1.42
C THR A 283 8.16 -24.67 0.84
N TRP A 284 7.21 -23.77 0.61
CA TRP A 284 5.94 -24.08 -0.05
C TRP A 284 6.13 -24.63 -1.47
N ASN A 285 6.99 -23.98 -2.26
CA ASN A 285 7.26 -24.41 -3.64
C ASN A 285 8.04 -25.75 -3.68
N LEU A 286 8.97 -25.95 -2.75
CA LEU A 286 9.68 -27.21 -2.57
C LEU A 286 8.72 -28.33 -2.15
N PHE A 287 7.85 -28.06 -1.18
CA PHE A 287 6.81 -28.99 -0.74
C PHE A 287 5.90 -29.40 -1.89
N MET A 288 5.42 -28.44 -2.67
CA MET A 288 4.57 -28.70 -3.83
C MET A 288 5.26 -29.62 -4.84
N ALA A 289 6.50 -29.29 -5.24
CA ALA A 289 7.28 -30.09 -6.17
C ALA A 289 7.51 -31.52 -5.65
N TRP A 290 7.93 -31.65 -4.38
CA TRP A 290 8.13 -32.94 -3.74
C TRP A 290 6.83 -33.76 -3.67
N TYR A 291 5.72 -33.13 -3.27
CA TYR A 291 4.45 -33.80 -3.03
C TYR A 291 3.87 -34.41 -4.31
N VAL A 292 3.90 -33.68 -5.43
CA VAL A 292 3.36 -34.18 -6.72
C VAL A 292 4.25 -35.24 -7.38
N ASN A 293 5.54 -35.29 -7.02
CA ASN A 293 6.50 -36.28 -7.52
C ASN A 293 6.61 -37.53 -6.65
N ARG A 294 5.94 -37.58 -5.49
CA ARG A 294 5.96 -38.76 -4.62
C ARG A 294 5.30 -39.95 -5.34
N ARG A 295 5.90 -41.14 -5.23
CA ARG A 295 5.31 -42.39 -5.77
C ARG A 295 3.86 -42.54 -5.28
N GLY A 296 2.93 -42.73 -6.22
CA GLY A 296 1.49 -42.84 -5.93
C GLY A 296 0.74 -41.51 -5.83
N ALA A 297 1.38 -40.36 -6.03
CA ALA A 297 0.69 -39.07 -5.99
C ALA A 297 -0.26 -38.85 -7.18
N LEU A 298 0.00 -39.51 -8.32
CA LEU A 298 -0.83 -39.48 -9.54
C LEU A 298 -1.31 -40.88 -10.01
N ALA A 299 -0.94 -41.95 -9.29
CA ALA A 299 -1.46 -43.29 -9.54
C ALA A 299 -2.84 -43.43 -8.89
#